data_AF-A0A4Q2Z568-F1
#
_entry.id   AF-A0A4Q2Z568-F1
#
_cell.length_a   1.000
_cell.length_b   1.000
_cell.length_c   1.000
_cell.angle_alpha   90.00
_cell.angle_beta   90.00
_cell.angle_gamma   90.00
#
_symmetry.space_group_name_H-M   'P 1'
#
loop_
_entity.id
_entity.type
_entity.pdbx_description
1 polymer ?
#
loop_
_entity_poly.entity_id
_entity_poly.type
_entity_poly.pdbx_seq_one_letter_code
_entity_poly.pdbx_strand_id
1 'polypeptide(L)'
;MISSFDAPPFTTGLTWFAGTLPDHISPSAAKTYLGCSLKFYFERVACIRKRTPVALHLGKAVHTALQAFHLARWRGTDDSPEAVAAAYEKAFADLELEEGPVNFKSDDHREQVRLDGLRVVAAYLDSPEAMKDKPRAVEVLLTEMIPGLSVPLTGAMDLVEGNYIPVDFKSAAAKPDPAHA
;
A
#
# COMPACT_ATOMS: atom_id res chain seq x y z
N MET A 1 -17.46 26.52 30.02
CA MET A 1 -17.60 25.82 28.73
C MET A 1 -16.69 24.61 28.78
N ILE A 2 -17.26 23.42 28.90
CA ILE A 2 -16.49 22.18 28.84
C ILE A 2 -16.32 21.89 27.36
N SER A 3 -15.07 21.94 26.89
CA SER A 3 -14.70 21.56 25.53
C SER A 3 -15.14 20.11 25.31
N SER A 4 -16.07 19.90 24.39
CA SER A 4 -16.38 18.57 23.88
C SER A 4 -15.11 18.02 23.25
N PHE A 5 -14.60 16.92 23.79
CA PHE A 5 -13.66 16.09 23.05
C PHE A 5 -14.44 15.48 21.88
N ASP A 6 -14.13 15.90 20.66
CA ASP A 6 -14.54 15.15 19.47
C ASP A 6 -14.06 13.71 19.66
N ALA A 7 -15.01 12.76 19.63
CA ALA A 7 -14.65 11.36 19.59
C ALA A 7 -13.73 11.12 18.37
N PRO A 8 -12.63 10.37 18.51
CA PRO A 8 -11.76 10.11 17.37
C PRO A 8 -12.55 9.39 16.26
N PRO A 9 -12.23 9.59 14.97
CA PRO A 9 -12.95 9.03 13.81
C PRO A 9 -12.83 7.50 13.67
N PHE A 10 -12.30 6.81 14.69
CA PHE A 10 -12.01 5.40 14.70
C PHE A 10 -12.87 4.69 15.75
N THR A 11 -14.06 4.25 15.34
CA THR A 11 -14.79 3.21 16.06
C THR A 11 -14.23 1.85 15.65
N THR A 12 -13.73 1.10 16.63
CA THR A 12 -13.53 -0.34 16.44
C THR A 12 -14.92 -0.98 16.39
N GLY A 13 -15.26 -1.69 15.31
CA GLY A 13 -16.61 -2.24 15.10
C GLY A 13 -16.93 -2.56 13.65
N LEU A 14 -18.17 -2.99 13.40
CA LEU A 14 -18.74 -3.19 12.06
C LEU A 14 -18.93 -1.83 11.37
N THR A 15 -18.54 -1.72 10.11
CA THR A 15 -18.86 -0.54 9.30
C THR A 15 -20.33 -0.58 8.86
N TRP A 16 -20.90 0.54 8.42
CA TRP A 16 -22.31 0.61 8.00
C TRP A 16 -22.65 -0.24 6.75
N PHE A 17 -21.64 -0.71 6.01
CA PHE A 17 -21.75 -1.64 4.89
C PHE A 17 -21.42 -3.09 5.25
N ALA A 18 -21.21 -3.40 6.53
CA ALA A 18 -20.96 -4.76 6.98
C ALA A 18 -22.09 -5.72 6.56
N GLY A 19 -21.72 -6.85 5.95
CA GLY A 19 -22.66 -7.88 5.48
C GLY A 19 -23.03 -7.79 3.99
N THR A 20 -22.43 -6.88 3.23
CA THR A 20 -22.52 -6.86 1.77
C THR A 20 -21.31 -7.56 1.14
N LEU A 21 -21.49 -8.16 -0.05
CA LEU A 21 -20.36 -8.68 -0.81
C LEU A 21 -19.47 -7.50 -1.24
N PRO A 22 -18.14 -7.65 -1.22
CA PRO A 22 -17.25 -6.59 -1.68
C PRO A 22 -17.44 -6.32 -3.18
N ASP A 23 -17.30 -5.07 -3.61
CA ASP A 23 -17.48 -4.67 -5.03
C ASP A 23 -16.56 -5.41 -6.01
N HIS A 24 -15.42 -5.90 -5.52
CA HIS A 24 -14.46 -6.73 -6.25
C HIS A 24 -13.71 -7.65 -5.29
N ILE A 25 -13.06 -8.68 -5.84
CA ILE A 25 -12.04 -9.45 -5.15
C ILE A 25 -10.68 -9.03 -5.70
N SER A 26 -9.69 -8.82 -4.84
CA SER A 26 -8.31 -8.60 -5.25
C SER A 26 -7.46 -9.86 -5.10
N PRO A 27 -6.28 -9.96 -5.74
CA PRO A 27 -5.37 -11.10 -5.54
C PRO A 27 -5.03 -11.32 -4.06
N SER A 28 -4.84 -10.24 -3.29
CA SER A 28 -4.60 -10.33 -1.84
C SER A 28 -5.84 -10.79 -1.08
N ALA A 29 -7.05 -10.40 -1.49
CA ALA A 29 -8.30 -10.87 -0.90
C ALA A 29 -8.54 -12.36 -1.19
N ALA A 30 -8.28 -12.81 -2.42
CA ALA A 30 -8.36 -14.22 -2.81
C ALA A 30 -7.37 -15.08 -2.00
N LYS A 31 -6.12 -14.63 -1.88
CA LYS A 31 -5.11 -15.29 -1.02
C LYS A 31 -5.57 -15.42 0.43
N THR A 32 -6.18 -14.37 0.99
CA THR A 32 -6.74 -14.42 2.35
C THR A 32 -7.86 -15.43 2.47
N TYR A 33 -8.78 -15.50 1.49
CA TYR A 33 -9.88 -16.47 1.51
C TYR A 33 -9.37 -17.92 1.44
N LEU A 34 -8.46 -18.20 0.50
CA LEU A 34 -7.86 -19.53 0.32
C LEU A 34 -7.06 -19.98 1.54
N GLY A 35 -6.41 -19.04 2.25
CA GLY A 35 -5.71 -19.33 3.50
C GLY A 35 -6.63 -19.48 4.71
N CYS A 36 -7.67 -18.65 4.83
CA CYS A 36 -8.67 -18.73 5.89
C CYS A 36 -9.94 -17.93 5.53
N SER A 37 -11.01 -18.63 5.18
CA SER A 37 -12.30 -18.04 4.81
C SER A 37 -12.94 -17.21 5.94
N LEU A 38 -12.75 -17.63 7.20
CA LEU A 38 -13.26 -16.87 8.36
C LEU A 38 -12.51 -15.54 8.54
N LYS A 39 -11.19 -15.52 8.32
CA LYS A 39 -10.40 -14.28 8.33
C LYS A 39 -10.87 -13.33 7.22
N PHE A 40 -11.08 -13.87 6.02
CA PHE A 40 -11.64 -13.10 4.90
C PHE A 40 -12.98 -12.47 5.29
N TYR A 41 -13.90 -13.25 5.88
CA TYR A 41 -15.20 -12.73 6.31
C TYR A 41 -15.05 -11.54 7.26
N PHE A 42 -14.24 -11.66 8.32
CA PHE A 42 -14.08 -10.57 9.28
C PHE A 42 -13.43 -9.31 8.68
N GLU A 43 -12.45 -9.47 7.79
CA GLU A 43 -11.71 -8.33 7.24
C GLU A 43 -12.42 -7.68 6.05
N ARG A 44 -13.10 -8.46 5.20
CA ARG A 44 -13.63 -8.00 3.91
C ARG A 44 -15.15 -7.90 3.85
N VAL A 45 -15.89 -8.69 4.64
CA VAL A 45 -17.36 -8.70 4.64
C VAL A 45 -17.91 -7.97 5.88
N ALA A 46 -17.39 -8.28 7.06
CA ALA A 46 -17.75 -7.61 8.31
C ALA A 46 -16.99 -6.28 8.50
N CYS A 47 -15.92 -6.07 7.70
CA CYS A 47 -15.08 -4.86 7.70
C CYS A 47 -14.63 -4.42 9.10
N ILE A 48 -14.27 -5.38 9.96
CA ILE A 48 -13.81 -5.10 11.32
C ILE A 48 -12.47 -4.37 11.24
N ARG A 49 -12.49 -3.08 11.62
CA ARG A 49 -11.29 -2.23 11.60
C ARG A 49 -10.27 -2.68 12.66
N LYS A 50 -9.02 -2.81 12.23
CA LYS A 50 -7.85 -3.06 13.08
C LYS A 50 -6.92 -1.86 12.98
N ARG A 51 -6.15 -1.61 14.04
CA ARG A 51 -5.07 -0.62 13.98
C ARG A 51 -4.03 -1.02 12.94
N THR A 52 -3.54 -0.05 12.18
CA THR A 52 -2.61 -0.29 11.08
C THR A 52 -1.28 -0.80 11.62
N PRO A 53 -0.78 -1.97 11.16
CA PRO A 53 0.56 -2.42 11.49
C PRO A 53 1.61 -1.45 10.96
N VAL A 54 2.66 -1.20 11.75
CA VAL A 54 3.76 -0.28 11.40
C VAL A 54 4.39 -0.63 10.04
N ALA A 55 4.63 -1.92 9.77
CA ALA A 55 5.21 -2.37 8.50
C ALA A 55 4.29 -2.09 7.29
N LEU A 56 2.97 -2.18 7.47
CA LEU A 56 2.00 -1.87 6.41
C LEU A 56 1.98 -0.38 6.12
N HIS A 57 1.99 0.45 7.17
CA HIS A 57 2.06 1.90 7.04
C HIS A 57 3.34 2.35 6.31
N LEU A 58 4.50 1.86 6.76
CA LEU A 58 5.79 2.12 6.12
C LEU A 58 5.79 1.68 4.65
N GLY A 59 5.32 0.46 4.36
CA GLY A 59 5.25 -0.06 3.00
C GLY A 59 4.41 0.81 2.08
N LYS A 60 3.23 1.27 2.53
CA LYS A 60 2.38 2.17 1.73
C LYS A 60 3.06 3.50 1.43
N ALA A 61 3.69 4.13 2.43
CA ALA A 61 4.41 5.39 2.23
C ALA A 61 5.56 5.24 1.22
N VAL A 62 6.30 4.12 1.29
CA VAL A 62 7.36 3.78 0.31
C VAL A 62 6.77 3.58 -1.09
N HIS A 63 5.68 2.81 -1.24
CA HIS A 63 5.04 2.61 -2.54
C HIS A 63 4.57 3.94 -3.15
N THR A 64 3.95 4.83 -2.37
CA THR A 64 3.53 6.15 -2.85
C THR A 64 4.73 6.99 -3.34
N ALA A 65 5.87 6.92 -2.65
CA ALA A 65 7.09 7.60 -3.08
C ALA A 65 7.62 7.02 -4.41
N LEU A 66 7.68 5.69 -4.55
CA LEU A 66 8.12 5.04 -5.78
C LEU A 66 7.15 5.27 -6.95
N GLN A 67 5.84 5.30 -6.68
CA GLN A 67 4.83 5.71 -7.64
C GLN A 67 5.10 7.14 -8.14
N ALA A 68 5.35 8.08 -7.22
CA ALA A 68 5.67 9.46 -7.59
C ALA A 68 6.93 9.55 -8.46
N PHE A 69 7.98 8.84 -8.10
CA PHE A 69 9.21 8.73 -8.88
C PHE A 69 8.95 8.21 -10.30
N HIS A 70 8.29 7.06 -10.45
CA HIS A 70 8.05 6.46 -11.76
C HIS A 70 7.05 7.24 -12.61
N LEU A 71 6.03 7.86 -12.00
CA LEU A 71 5.13 8.77 -12.71
C LEU A 71 5.86 10.01 -13.20
N ALA A 72 6.79 10.56 -12.41
CA ALA A 72 7.57 11.72 -12.81
C ALA A 72 8.45 11.40 -14.03
N ARG A 73 9.16 10.26 -13.99
CA ARG A 73 9.92 9.74 -15.14
C ARG A 73 9.06 9.51 -16.37
N TRP A 74 7.88 8.92 -16.17
CA TRP A 74 6.95 8.65 -17.25
C TRP A 74 6.44 9.95 -17.91
N ARG A 75 6.21 11.00 -17.11
CA ARG A 75 5.72 12.30 -17.57
C ARG A 75 6.84 13.27 -17.99
N GLY A 76 8.10 12.96 -17.70
CA GLY A 76 9.23 13.86 -17.90
C GLY A 76 9.20 15.06 -16.95
N THR A 77 8.69 14.87 -15.72
CA THR A 77 8.69 15.88 -14.66
C THR A 77 9.79 15.58 -13.63
N ASP A 78 9.86 16.38 -12.56
CA ASP A 78 10.88 16.27 -11.52
C ASP A 78 10.82 14.92 -10.78
N ASP A 79 11.85 14.09 -11.00
CA ASP A 79 12.09 12.80 -10.36
C ASP A 79 13.31 12.83 -9.42
N SER A 80 13.72 14.04 -8.98
CA SER A 80 14.84 14.22 -8.06
C SER A 80 14.63 13.50 -6.71
N PRO A 81 15.71 13.04 -6.06
CA PRO A 81 15.61 12.45 -4.73
C PRO A 81 14.85 13.31 -3.72
N GLU A 82 14.99 14.63 -3.81
CA GLU A 82 14.29 15.60 -2.97
C GLU A 82 12.77 15.58 -3.20
N ALA A 83 12.32 15.54 -4.46
CA ALA A 83 10.90 15.44 -4.80
C ALA A 83 10.30 14.12 -4.34
N VAL A 84 11.02 13.01 -4.49
CA VAL A 84 10.59 11.67 -4.05
C VAL A 84 10.54 11.58 -2.53
N ALA A 85 11.54 12.13 -1.83
CA ALA A 85 11.52 12.22 -0.36
C ALA A 85 10.35 13.07 0.14
N ALA A 86 10.04 14.19 -0.52
CA ALA A 86 8.87 15.01 -0.17
C ALA A 86 7.55 14.24 -0.38
N ALA A 87 7.44 13.44 -1.44
CA ALA A 87 6.28 12.57 -1.67
C ALA A 87 6.15 11.51 -0.57
N TYR A 88 7.26 10.91 -0.14
CA TYR A 88 7.29 9.98 1.00
C TYR A 88 6.81 10.64 2.29
N GLU A 89 7.37 11.79 2.68
CA GLU A 89 7.00 12.49 3.92
C GLU A 89 5.51 12.82 3.95
N LYS A 90 5.00 13.34 2.83
CA LYS A 90 3.59 13.65 2.68
C LYS A 90 2.73 12.40 2.85
N ALA A 91 3.08 11.31 2.17
CA ALA A 91 2.34 10.05 2.25
C ALA A 91 2.36 9.47 3.67
N PHE A 92 3.50 9.52 4.35
CA PHE A 92 3.64 9.04 5.73
C PHE A 92 2.69 9.79 6.68
N ALA A 93 2.63 11.12 6.57
CA ALA A 93 1.73 11.93 7.38
C ALA A 93 0.24 11.72 7.03
N ASP A 94 -0.10 11.72 5.74
CA ASP A 94 -1.50 11.62 5.28
C ASP A 94 -2.12 10.26 5.63
N LEU A 95 -1.36 9.17 5.50
CA LEU A 95 -1.84 7.82 5.82
C LEU A 95 -2.23 7.66 7.29
N GLU A 96 -1.58 8.36 8.22
CA GLU A 96 -1.96 8.34 9.65
C GLU A 96 -3.30 9.03 9.89
N LEU A 97 -3.60 10.07 9.11
CA LEU A 97 -4.86 10.82 9.18
C LEU A 97 -6.01 10.02 8.53
N GLU A 98 -5.75 9.41 7.38
CA GLU A 98 -6.78 8.77 6.55
C GLU A 98 -7.12 7.34 7.02
N GLU A 99 -6.11 6.53 7.37
CA GLU A 99 -6.33 5.11 7.70
C GLU A 99 -6.49 4.85 9.19
N GLY A 100 -6.28 5.88 10.02
CA GLY A 100 -6.40 5.82 11.47
C GLY A 100 -5.12 5.39 12.18
N PRO A 101 -5.20 5.11 13.48
CA PRO A 101 -4.03 5.01 14.33
C PRO A 101 -3.15 3.82 13.97
N VAL A 102 -1.87 4.11 13.77
CA VAL A 102 -0.80 3.13 13.55
C VAL A 102 -0.27 2.65 14.91
N ASN A 103 0.10 1.37 15.01
CA ASN A 103 0.61 0.76 16.24
C ASN A 103 2.08 1.12 16.54
N PHE A 104 2.41 2.41 16.64
CA PHE A 104 3.72 2.83 17.13
C PHE A 104 3.88 2.55 18.62
N LYS A 105 5.11 2.28 19.06
CA LYS A 105 5.45 2.03 20.47
C LYS A 105 5.67 3.34 21.25
N SER A 106 6.15 4.37 20.56
CA SER A 106 6.46 5.71 21.07
C SER A 106 6.64 6.67 19.88
N ASP A 107 6.73 7.97 20.15
CA ASP A 107 7.04 8.98 19.14
C ASP A 107 8.45 8.78 18.55
N ASP A 108 9.42 8.38 19.37
CA ASP A 108 10.77 8.01 18.91
C ASP A 108 10.74 6.83 17.92
N HIS A 109 9.89 5.82 18.19
CA HIS A 109 9.73 4.69 17.28
C HIS A 109 9.05 5.12 15.97
N ARG A 110 8.09 6.04 16.02
CA ARG A 110 7.47 6.62 14.83
C ARG A 110 8.51 7.36 13.99
N GLU A 111 9.33 8.19 14.62
CA GLU A 111 10.39 8.93 13.94
C GLU A 111 11.45 8.00 13.34
N GLN A 112 11.83 6.95 14.05
CA GLN A 112 12.73 5.93 13.52
C GLN A 112 12.14 5.27 12.27
N VAL A 113 10.88 4.85 12.30
CA VAL A 113 10.21 4.22 11.15
C VAL A 113 10.13 5.19 9.97
N ARG A 114 9.88 6.48 10.23
CA ARG A 114 9.88 7.53 9.21
C ARG A 114 11.24 7.61 8.51
N LEU A 115 12.32 7.70 9.28
CA LEU A 115 13.71 7.72 8.77
C LEU A 115 14.09 6.41 8.05
N ASP A 116 13.62 5.27 8.54
CA ASP A 116 13.84 3.96 7.89
C ASP A 116 13.27 3.95 6.48
N GLY A 117 12.06 4.47 6.27
CA GLY A 117 11.46 4.52 4.94
C GLY A 117 12.18 5.47 3.99
N LEU A 118 12.64 6.64 4.46
CA LEU A 118 13.52 7.51 3.66
C LEU A 118 14.79 6.77 3.22
N ARG A 119 15.40 5.99 4.12
CA ARG A 119 16.58 5.18 3.78
C ARG A 119 16.28 4.10 2.76
N VAL A 120 15.11 3.46 2.83
CA VAL A 120 14.65 2.48 1.83
C VAL A 120 14.44 3.15 0.47
N VAL A 121 13.78 4.32 0.44
CA VAL A 121 13.58 5.10 -0.78
C VAL A 121 14.92 5.48 -1.40
N ALA A 122 15.83 6.06 -0.62
CA ALA A 122 17.16 6.43 -1.10
C ALA A 122 17.92 5.21 -1.64
N ALA A 123 17.90 4.09 -0.91
CA ALA A 123 18.55 2.86 -1.34
C ALA A 123 17.99 2.32 -2.66
N TYR A 124 16.68 2.45 -2.92
CA TYR A 124 16.09 2.11 -4.21
C TYR A 124 16.54 3.06 -5.31
N LEU A 125 16.53 4.38 -5.08
CA LEU A 125 16.95 5.37 -6.08
C LEU A 125 18.42 5.21 -6.49
N ASP A 126 19.27 4.76 -5.57
CA ASP A 126 20.69 4.46 -5.83
C ASP A 126 20.92 3.08 -6.48
N SER A 127 19.89 2.25 -6.58
CA SER A 127 20.00 0.86 -7.03
C SER A 127 19.96 0.74 -8.56
N PRO A 128 20.51 -0.35 -9.14
CA PRO A 128 20.38 -0.61 -10.57
C PRO A 128 18.93 -0.89 -11.02
N GLU A 129 18.04 -1.26 -10.08
CA GLU A 129 16.61 -1.47 -10.31
C GLU A 129 15.81 -0.17 -10.42
N ALA A 130 16.35 0.98 -9.97
CA ALA A 130 15.82 2.28 -10.35
C ALA A 130 16.02 2.47 -11.86
N MET A 131 15.00 2.06 -12.62
CA MET A 131 15.03 2.04 -14.08
C MET A 131 15.54 3.35 -14.66
N LYS A 132 16.59 3.26 -15.49
CA LYS A 132 17.06 4.42 -16.27
C LYS A 132 16.11 4.74 -17.42
N ASP A 133 15.45 3.73 -17.97
CA ASP A 133 14.51 3.90 -19.07
C ASP A 133 13.12 4.30 -18.59
N LYS A 134 12.36 4.93 -19.49
CA LYS A 134 10.98 5.31 -19.23
C LYS A 134 10.12 4.04 -19.06
N PRO A 135 9.32 3.93 -17.98
CA PRO A 135 8.44 2.78 -17.81
C PRO A 135 7.30 2.79 -18.85
N ARG A 136 6.72 1.63 -19.09
CA ARG A 136 5.58 1.47 -20.00
C ARG A 136 4.30 1.97 -19.35
N ALA A 137 4.10 1.65 -18.08
CA ALA A 137 2.96 2.06 -17.28
C ALA A 137 3.31 2.04 -15.78
N VAL A 138 2.57 2.81 -14.99
CA VAL A 138 2.74 2.95 -13.53
C VAL A 138 1.36 2.89 -12.90
N GLU A 139 1.20 2.10 -11.82
CA GLU A 139 -0.07 1.89 -11.09
C GLU A 139 -1.25 1.53 -12.01
N VAL A 140 -1.10 0.40 -12.70
CA VAL A 140 -2.10 -0.09 -13.64
C VAL A 140 -3.18 -0.87 -12.91
N LEU A 141 -4.39 -0.32 -12.87
CA LEU A 141 -5.57 -1.04 -12.42
C LEU A 141 -6.01 -2.03 -13.50
N LEU A 142 -6.05 -3.31 -13.15
CA LEU A 142 -6.54 -4.40 -13.99
C LEU A 142 -7.84 -4.93 -13.40
N THR A 143 -8.83 -5.15 -14.26
CA THR A 143 -10.13 -5.68 -13.87
C THR A 143 -10.58 -6.74 -14.86
N GLU A 144 -11.01 -7.89 -14.34
CA GLU A 144 -11.52 -8.98 -15.16
C GLU A 144 -12.73 -9.67 -14.54
N MET A 145 -13.72 -10.00 -15.38
CA MET A 145 -14.88 -10.80 -14.99
C MET A 145 -14.56 -12.28 -15.19
N ILE A 146 -14.32 -12.99 -14.09
CA ILE A 146 -14.01 -14.43 -14.14
C ILE A 146 -15.32 -15.23 -14.09
N PRO A 147 -15.57 -16.15 -15.05
CA PRO A 147 -16.74 -17.03 -14.98
C PRO A 147 -16.81 -17.78 -13.65
N GLY A 148 -17.94 -17.67 -12.96
CA GLY A 148 -18.16 -18.29 -11.64
C GLY A 148 -17.79 -17.41 -10.43
N LEU A 149 -17.17 -16.24 -10.64
CA LEU A 149 -16.98 -15.24 -9.59
C LEU A 149 -18.10 -14.19 -9.66
N SER A 150 -18.80 -13.95 -8.54
CA SER A 150 -19.95 -13.04 -8.50
C SER A 150 -19.59 -11.56 -8.65
N VAL A 151 -18.31 -11.21 -8.51
CA VAL A 151 -17.77 -9.85 -8.56
C VAL A 151 -16.47 -9.88 -9.36
N PRO A 152 -16.02 -8.77 -9.97
CA PRO A 152 -14.78 -8.76 -10.74
C PRO A 152 -13.55 -9.10 -9.88
N LEU A 153 -12.54 -9.71 -10.51
CA LEU A 153 -11.17 -9.71 -10.00
C LEU A 153 -10.53 -8.36 -10.37
N THR A 154 -10.14 -7.57 -9.37
CA THR A 154 -9.46 -6.28 -9.57
C THR A 154 -8.16 -6.23 -8.80
N GLY A 155 -7.06 -5.89 -9.48
CA GLY A 155 -5.74 -5.72 -8.88
C GLY A 155 -5.02 -4.50 -9.45
N ALA A 156 -3.99 -4.04 -8.75
CA ALA A 156 -3.09 -3.01 -9.24
C ALA A 156 -1.72 -3.62 -9.48
N MET A 157 -1.07 -3.22 -10.57
CA MET A 157 0.34 -3.48 -10.82
C MET A 157 1.13 -2.19 -10.63
N ASP A 158 2.10 -2.21 -9.71
CA ASP A 158 2.87 -1.03 -9.34
C ASP A 158 3.61 -0.43 -10.56
N LEU A 159 4.27 -1.28 -11.35
CA LEU A 159 5.08 -0.84 -12.48
C LEU A 159 5.08 -1.88 -13.62
N VAL A 160 5.12 -1.38 -14.86
CA VAL A 160 5.38 -2.17 -16.06
C VAL A 160 6.61 -1.62 -16.77
N GLU A 161 7.63 -2.45 -16.89
CA GLU A 161 8.87 -2.09 -17.60
C GLU A 161 8.65 -2.00 -19.12
N GLY A 162 9.62 -1.44 -19.85
CA GLY A 162 9.52 -1.23 -21.30
C GLY A 162 9.35 -2.52 -22.13
N ASN A 163 9.78 -3.66 -21.59
CA ASN A 163 9.64 -5.01 -22.15
C ASN A 163 8.37 -5.74 -21.68
N TYR A 164 7.40 -5.04 -21.08
CA TYR A 164 6.17 -5.58 -20.51
C TYR A 164 6.35 -6.52 -19.32
N ILE A 165 7.50 -6.45 -18.63
CA ILE A 165 7.69 -7.18 -17.38
C ILE A 165 6.95 -6.45 -16.25
N PRO A 166 6.05 -7.14 -15.51
CA PRO A 166 5.42 -6.59 -14.32
C PRO A 166 6.41 -6.54 -13.16
N VAL A 167 6.38 -5.44 -12.40
CA VAL A 167 7.16 -5.27 -11.17
C VAL A 167 6.22 -4.97 -10.02
N ASP A 168 6.43 -5.68 -8.91
CA ASP A 168 5.70 -5.56 -7.65
C ASP A 168 6.70 -5.19 -6.56
N PHE A 169 6.61 -3.97 -6.03
CA PHE A 169 7.54 -3.49 -5.02
C PHE A 169 7.26 -4.16 -3.67
N LYS A 170 8.33 -4.38 -2.91
CA LYS A 170 8.25 -4.97 -1.58
C LYS A 170 9.21 -4.24 -0.66
N SER A 171 8.69 -3.72 0.44
CA SER A 171 9.48 -3.15 1.54
C SER A 171 9.94 -4.20 2.56
N ALA A 172 9.62 -5.48 2.33
CA ALA A 172 10.03 -6.57 3.21
C ALA A 172 11.50 -6.94 2.96
N ALA A 173 12.24 -7.24 4.03
CA ALA A 173 13.64 -7.68 3.93
C ALA A 173 13.80 -9.09 3.33
N ALA A 174 12.75 -9.91 3.37
CA ALA A 174 12.77 -11.28 2.87
C ALA A 174 12.39 -11.33 1.38
N LYS A 175 13.17 -12.10 0.60
CA LYS A 175 12.81 -12.46 -0.77
C LYS A 175 11.99 -13.75 -0.78
N PRO A 176 11.00 -13.90 -1.66
CA PRO A 176 10.30 -15.17 -1.85
C PRO A 176 11.30 -16.28 -2.22
N ASP A 177 11.09 -17.48 -1.70
CA ASP A 177 11.84 -18.66 -2.13
C ASP A 177 11.25 -19.18 -3.45
N PRO A 178 12.00 -19.16 -4.56
CA PRO A 178 11.51 -19.64 -5.85
C PRO A 178 11.08 -21.11 -5.84
N ALA A 179 11.61 -21.92 -4.93
CA ALA A 179 11.23 -23.34 -4.80
C ALA A 179 9.85 -23.54 -4.16
N HIS A 180 9.30 -22.50 -3.53
CA HIS A 180 8.04 -22.52 -2.79
C HIS A 180 7.09 -21.39 -3.19
N ALA A 181 7.31 -20.78 -4.36
CA ALA A 181 6.55 -19.65 -4.90
C ALA A 181 5.22 -20.07 -5.55
#